data_AF-A0A0S8C5U4-F1
#
_entry.id   AF-A0A0S8C5U4-F1
#
_cell.length_a   1.000
_cell.length_b   1.000
_cell.length_c   1.000
_cell.angle_alpha   90.00
_cell.angle_beta   90.00
_cell.angle_gamma   90.00
#
_symmetry.space_group_name_H-M   'P 1'
#
loop_
_entity.id
_entity.type
_entity.pdbx_description
1 polymer ?
#
loop_
_entity_poly.entity_id
_entity_poly.type
_entity_poly.pdbx_seq_one_letter_code
_entity_poly.pdbx_strand_id
1 'polypeptide(L)'
;MTKPLGNEDLSAKPGERVIDKPELPAAGITNENEAHTEVMAGEMQLKRGTSGKFEVLCDEPARIGGTDKYPSPMTYLAMAIGF
;
A
#
# COMPACT_ATOMS: atom_id res chain seq x y z
N MET A 1 8.88 -11.26 -26.80
CA MET A 1 9.38 -10.93 -25.45
C MET A 1 8.50 -11.64 -24.45
N THR A 2 9.08 -12.22 -23.40
CA THR A 2 8.33 -12.87 -22.31
C THR A 2 7.63 -11.80 -21.46
N LYS A 3 6.35 -12.02 -21.15
CA LYS A 3 5.53 -11.09 -20.34
C LYS A 3 5.89 -11.25 -18.84
N PRO A 4 5.87 -10.17 -18.04
CA PRO A 4 5.97 -10.26 -16.58
C PRO A 4 4.86 -11.15 -15.99
N LEU A 5 5.17 -11.80 -14.86
CA LEU A 5 4.19 -12.60 -14.11
C LEU A 5 3.26 -11.68 -13.31
N GLY A 6 1.95 -11.92 -13.39
CA GLY A 6 0.94 -11.33 -12.51
C GLY A 6 0.77 -12.15 -11.23
N ASN A 7 -0.01 -11.65 -10.27
CA ASN A 7 -0.28 -12.36 -9.02
C ASN A 7 -0.95 -13.71 -9.23
N GLU A 8 -1.80 -13.82 -10.25
CA GLU A 8 -2.46 -15.05 -10.67
C GLU A 8 -1.50 -16.13 -11.17
N ASP A 9 -0.30 -15.73 -11.62
CA ASP A 9 0.74 -16.66 -12.10
C ASP A 9 1.62 -17.20 -10.95
N LEU A 10 1.49 -16.66 -9.72
CA LEU A 10 2.36 -16.98 -8.60
C LEU A 10 1.81 -18.13 -7.74
N SER A 11 2.63 -19.15 -7.47
CA SER A 11 2.26 -20.24 -6.54
C SER A 11 2.25 -19.73 -5.10
N ALA A 12 1.21 -20.11 -4.35
CA ALA A 12 1.11 -19.88 -2.91
C ALA A 12 1.69 -21.03 -2.06
N LYS A 13 2.11 -22.15 -2.70
CA LYS A 13 2.59 -23.33 -1.97
C LYS A 13 4.03 -23.12 -1.45
N PRO A 14 4.31 -23.39 -0.16
CA PRO A 14 5.68 -23.32 0.37
C PRO A 14 6.66 -24.16 -0.46
N GLY A 15 7.84 -23.60 -0.77
CA GLY A 15 8.86 -24.18 -1.64
C GLY A 15 8.67 -23.84 -3.13
N GLU A 16 7.48 -23.40 -3.54
CA GLU A 16 7.19 -22.99 -4.93
C GLU A 16 7.03 -21.47 -5.09
N ARG A 17 6.88 -20.73 -3.98
CA ARG A 17 6.71 -19.27 -4.00
C ARG A 17 7.95 -18.59 -4.57
N VAL A 18 7.79 -17.44 -5.21
CA VAL A 18 8.95 -16.69 -5.72
C VAL A 18 9.94 -16.33 -4.61
N ILE A 19 9.45 -16.00 -3.41
CA ILE A 19 10.28 -15.69 -2.24
C ILE A 19 11.10 -16.88 -1.71
N ASP A 20 10.76 -18.12 -2.11
CA ASP A 20 11.49 -19.33 -1.71
C ASP A 20 12.62 -19.67 -2.70
N LYS A 21 12.69 -18.97 -3.84
CA LYS A 21 13.64 -19.27 -4.93
C LYS A 21 14.86 -18.34 -4.85
N PRO A 22 16.07 -18.83 -5.17
CA PRO A 22 17.26 -17.99 -5.18
C PRO A 22 17.26 -17.00 -6.34
N GLU A 23 16.65 -17.35 -7.48
CA GLU A 23 16.58 -16.50 -8.67
C GLU A 23 15.20 -15.85 -8.85
N LEU A 24 15.22 -14.59 -9.27
CA LEU A 24 14.01 -13.85 -9.68
C LEU A 24 13.51 -14.30 -11.06
N PRO A 25 12.19 -14.20 -11.33
CA PRO A 25 11.64 -14.45 -12.67
C PRO A 25 12.32 -13.57 -13.72
N ALA A 26 12.77 -14.17 -14.83
CA ALA A 26 13.53 -13.46 -15.87
C ALA A 26 12.74 -12.30 -16.52
N ALA A 27 11.41 -12.39 -16.55
CA ALA A 27 10.53 -11.35 -17.10
C ALA A 27 10.04 -10.34 -16.04
N GLY A 28 10.47 -10.50 -14.78
CA GLY A 28 9.97 -9.72 -13.65
C GLY A 28 8.55 -10.10 -13.21
N ILE A 29 8.04 -9.32 -12.26
CA ILE A 29 6.69 -9.43 -11.68
C ILE A 29 6.01 -8.09 -11.84
N THR A 30 4.74 -8.10 -12.18
CA THR A 30 3.88 -6.92 -12.16
C THR A 30 2.82 -7.04 -11.08
N ASN A 31 2.53 -5.93 -10.42
CA ASN A 31 1.49 -5.82 -9.41
C ASN A 31 0.68 -4.56 -9.66
N GLU A 32 -0.64 -4.70 -9.71
CA GLU A 32 -1.57 -3.59 -9.75
C GLU A 32 -2.25 -3.48 -8.40
N ASN A 33 -2.24 -2.27 -7.84
CA ASN A 33 -2.91 -1.97 -6.58
C ASN A 33 -3.84 -0.79 -6.79
N GLU A 34 -5.06 -0.91 -6.31
CA GLU A 34 -6.03 0.17 -6.28
C GLU A 34 -6.28 0.58 -4.83
N ALA A 35 -6.24 1.88 -4.59
CA ALA A 35 -6.57 2.48 -3.31
C ALA A 35 -7.42 3.72 -3.54
N HIS A 36 -8.54 3.80 -2.84
CA HIS A 36 -9.41 4.97 -2.85
C HIS A 36 -9.09 5.84 -1.65
N THR A 37 -9.00 7.14 -1.88
CA THR A 37 -8.78 8.10 -0.80
C THR A 37 -9.82 9.21 -0.87
N GLU A 38 -10.25 9.67 0.29
CA GLU A 38 -11.17 10.81 0.42
C GLU A 38 -10.81 11.65 1.64
N VAL A 39 -11.18 12.93 1.58
CA VAL A 39 -11.21 13.80 2.76
C VAL A 39 -12.58 13.64 3.41
N MET A 40 -12.61 13.35 4.71
CA MET A 40 -13.85 13.16 5.44
C MET A 40 -14.54 14.51 5.67
N ALA A 41 -15.75 14.66 5.12
CA ALA A 41 -16.50 15.90 5.21
C ALA A 41 -16.78 16.27 6.69
N GLY A 42 -16.47 17.51 7.06
CA GLY A 42 -16.65 18.01 8.43
C GLY A 42 -15.53 17.65 9.41
N GLU A 43 -14.56 16.81 9.02
CA GLU A 43 -13.48 16.31 9.89
C GLU A 43 -12.13 16.97 9.57
N MET A 44 -12.16 18.23 9.11
CA MET A 44 -10.96 19.00 8.76
C MET A 44 -10.06 18.28 7.74
N GLN A 45 -8.79 18.00 8.08
CA GLN A 45 -7.82 17.31 7.23
C GLN A 45 -7.81 15.78 7.42
N LEU A 46 -8.76 15.21 8.15
CA LEU A 46 -8.88 13.77 8.27
C LEU A 46 -9.21 13.15 6.90
N LYS A 47 -8.40 12.18 6.51
CA LYS A 47 -8.50 11.44 5.26
C LYS A 47 -8.70 9.97 5.57
N ARG A 48 -9.55 9.33 4.77
CA ARG A 48 -9.75 7.89 4.77
C ARG A 48 -9.19 7.32 3.49
N GLY A 49 -8.32 6.32 3.63
CA GLY A 49 -7.87 5.45 2.54
C GLY A 49 -8.50 4.07 2.68
N THR A 50 -8.97 3.49 1.57
CA THR A 50 -9.45 2.11 1.52
C THR A 50 -8.77 1.33 0.41
N SER A 51 -8.40 0.08 0.68
CA SER A 51 -7.89 -0.87 -0.32
C SER A 51 -8.36 -2.27 0.04
N GLY A 52 -9.24 -2.84 -0.80
CA GLY A 52 -9.93 -4.09 -0.49
C GLY A 52 -10.70 -4.00 0.83
N LYS A 53 -10.33 -4.83 1.81
CA LYS A 53 -10.96 -4.89 3.14
C LYS A 53 -10.30 -3.99 4.18
N PHE A 54 -9.24 -3.28 3.82
CA PHE A 54 -8.44 -2.49 4.76
C PHE A 54 -8.82 -1.01 4.66
N GLU A 55 -8.83 -0.36 5.81
CA GLU A 55 -9.03 1.08 5.95
C GLU A 55 -7.85 1.67 6.72
N VAL A 56 -7.38 2.83 6.26
CA VAL A 56 -6.33 3.60 6.92
C VAL A 56 -6.83 5.03 7.11
N LEU A 57 -6.70 5.54 8.34
CA LEU A 57 -6.95 6.93 8.64
C LEU A 57 -5.63 7.69 8.63
N CYS A 58 -5.67 8.86 8.01
CA CYS A 58 -4.53 9.74 7.84
C CYS A 58 -4.96 11.15 8.20
N ASP A 59 -4.14 11.88 8.94
CA ASP A 59 -4.47 13.23 9.41
C ASP A 59 -3.27 14.15 9.20
N GLU A 60 -3.40 15.39 9.63
CA GLU A 60 -2.31 16.37 9.62
C GLU A 60 -2.20 17.05 11.00
N PRO A 61 -1.06 17.66 11.32
CA PRO A 61 -0.92 18.39 12.57
C PRO A 61 -1.81 19.65 12.59
N ALA A 62 -2.22 20.06 13.80
CA ALA A 62 -3.12 21.19 14.01
C ALA A 62 -2.68 22.50 13.31
N ARG A 63 -1.37 22.73 13.18
CA ARG A 63 -0.81 23.91 12.51
C ARG A 63 -1.16 24.05 11.02
N ILE A 64 -1.61 22.98 10.36
CA ILE A 64 -2.10 23.01 8.97
C ILE A 64 -3.55 22.53 8.87
N GLY A 65 -4.28 22.60 9.98
CA GLY A 65 -5.71 22.36 10.02
C GLY A 65 -6.10 20.89 10.11
N GLY A 66 -5.27 20.00 10.65
CA GLY A 66 -5.69 18.65 11.04
C GLY A 66 -5.90 18.50 12.54
N THR A 67 -6.13 17.27 12.99
CA THR A 67 -6.42 16.98 14.41
C THR A 67 -5.29 16.28 15.16
N ASP A 68 -4.20 15.94 14.45
CA ASP A 68 -3.04 15.23 14.98
C ASP A 68 -3.40 13.88 15.64
N LYS A 69 -4.54 13.27 15.27
CA LYS A 69 -5.02 11.99 15.83
C LYS A 69 -4.47 10.76 15.13
N TYR A 70 -4.04 10.91 13.88
CA TYR A 70 -3.51 9.84 13.05
C TYR A 70 -2.21 10.29 12.36
N PRO A 71 -1.34 9.35 11.95
CA PRO A 71 -0.11 9.70 11.23
C PRO A 71 -0.39 10.50 9.96
N SER A 72 0.57 11.37 9.61
CA SER A 72 0.53 12.11 8.35
C SER A 72 0.82 11.21 7.14
N PRO A 73 0.46 11.62 5.91
CA PRO A 73 0.73 10.82 4.72
C PRO A 73 2.23 10.50 4.58
N MET A 74 3.09 11.47 4.90
CA MET A 74 4.54 11.30 4.87
C MET A 74 5.05 10.32 5.93
N THR A 75 4.39 10.25 7.09
CA THR A 75 4.73 9.27 8.12
C THR A 75 4.40 7.86 7.63
N TYR A 76 3.24 7.66 7.00
CA TYR A 76 2.91 6.38 6.37
C TYR A 76 3.88 6.00 5.25
N LEU A 77 4.29 6.96 4.40
CA LEU A 77 5.28 6.70 3.36
C LEU A 77 6.63 6.26 3.96
N ALA A 78 7.10 6.94 5.00
CA ALA A 78 8.35 6.58 5.67
C ALA A 78 8.26 5.18 6.31
N MET A 79 7.14 4.84 6.95
CA MET A 79 6.92 3.49 7.48
C MET A 79 6.85 2.44 6.38
N ALA A 80 6.21 2.74 5.24
CA ALA A 80 6.10 1.82 4.11
C ALA A 80 7.45 1.48 3.46
N ILE A 81 8.43 2.39 3.54
CA ILE A 81 9.82 2.13 3.10
C ILE A 81 10.57 1.26 4.12
N GLY A 82 10.25 1.40 5.41
CA GLY A 82 10.94 0.70 6.49
C GLY A 82 10.49 -0.74 6.75
N PHE A 83 9.28 -1.11 6.29
CA PHE A 83 8.78 -2.49 6.27
C PHE A 83 9.22 -3.24 5.02
#